data_AF-A0A9P4S8L1-F1
#
_entry.id   AF-A0A9P4S8L1-F1
#
_cell.length_a   1.000
_cell.length_b   1.000
_cell.length_c   1.000
_cell.angle_alpha   90.00
_cell.angle_beta   90.00
_cell.angle_gamma   90.00
#
_symmetry.space_group_name_H-M   'P 1'
#
loop_
_entity.id
_entity.type
_entity.pdbx_description
1 polymer ?
#
loop_
_entity_poly.entity_id
_entity_poly.type
_entity_poly.pdbx_seq_one_letter_code
_entity_poly.pdbx_strand_id
1 'polypeptide(L)'
;MRKSAGRANVKRWDGRTRTTSEWDGIRMDSELWFPDGNCLVNLYEMGQSRRGPSFCVNFDILQEARCVNLLNMYQVQKIYFPREPTDYGYDTSRSDFAFELYIPAPADMSKVEAFNWHLTTRNFFAFLFGRPLVGIQLGKTLVELQERLQLFRSEGVNSHAELMMYLDGMGYLNFAHCTDYALAALYYAEYYRIAECWTDAYAHCVGMNDRLYLSLEFSVSLIIESLLHFLIPPV
;
A
#
# COMPACT_ATOMS: atom_id res chain seq x y z
N MET A 1 -17.60 28.65 -3.18
CA MET A 1 -17.13 27.30 -2.79
C MET A 1 -15.64 27.38 -2.47
N ARG A 2 -15.23 27.13 -1.23
CA ARG A 2 -13.81 27.11 -0.84
C ARG A 2 -13.18 25.83 -1.39
N LYS A 3 -12.30 25.95 -2.39
CA LYS A 3 -11.36 24.88 -2.76
C LYS A 3 -10.42 24.69 -1.56
N SER A 4 -10.47 23.52 -0.92
CA SER A 4 -9.49 23.16 0.10
C SER A 4 -8.13 23.01 -0.57
N ALA A 5 -7.10 23.66 -0.03
CA ALA A 5 -5.73 23.48 -0.46
C ALA A 5 -5.31 22.00 -0.36
N GLY A 6 -4.89 21.42 -1.49
CA GLY A 6 -4.01 20.26 -1.60
C GLY A 6 -4.51 18.92 -1.04
N ARG A 7 -5.50 18.28 -1.68
CA ARG A 7 -5.59 16.81 -1.65
C ARG A 7 -4.80 16.31 -2.85
N ALA A 8 -3.69 15.62 -2.62
CA ALA A 8 -3.02 14.90 -3.70
C ALA A 8 -4.03 13.93 -4.33
N ASN A 9 -4.03 13.81 -5.66
CA ASN A 9 -4.94 12.91 -6.37
C ASN A 9 -4.46 11.47 -6.18
N VAL A 10 -4.82 10.88 -5.04
CA VAL A 10 -4.48 9.50 -4.70
C VAL A 10 -5.42 8.60 -5.48
N LYS A 11 -4.82 7.63 -6.17
CA LYS A 11 -5.51 6.60 -6.95
C LYS A 11 -5.48 5.29 -6.19
N ARG A 12 -6.50 4.47 -6.41
CA ARG A 12 -6.53 3.04 -6.09
C ARG A 12 -6.37 2.26 -7.39
N TRP A 13 -5.45 1.30 -7.43
CA TRP A 13 -5.23 0.44 -8.60
C TRP A 13 -5.64 -1.00 -8.29
N ASP A 14 -6.72 -1.46 -8.89
CA ASP A 14 -7.17 -2.85 -8.80
C ASP A 14 -6.77 -3.60 -10.06
N GLY A 15 -5.61 -4.25 -10.02
CA GLY A 15 -5.03 -4.91 -11.20
C GLY A 15 -5.80 -6.16 -11.64
N ARG A 16 -6.60 -6.77 -10.75
CA ARG A 16 -7.45 -7.91 -11.09
C ARG A 16 -8.60 -7.51 -11.99
N THR A 17 -9.23 -6.37 -11.70
CA THR A 17 -10.31 -5.79 -12.52
C THR A 17 -9.81 -4.81 -13.57
N ARG A 18 -8.52 -4.44 -13.50
CA ARG A 18 -7.87 -3.41 -14.33
C ARG A 18 -8.54 -2.05 -14.20
N THR A 19 -9.00 -1.72 -13.00
CA THR A 19 -9.66 -0.45 -12.71
C THR A 19 -8.77 0.48 -11.88
N THR A 20 -8.85 1.77 -12.20
CA THR A 20 -8.21 2.84 -11.43
C THR A 20 -9.28 3.83 -11.02
N SER A 21 -9.35 4.14 -9.72
CA SER A 21 -10.32 5.09 -9.17
C SER A 21 -9.65 6.09 -8.24
N GLU A 22 -10.26 7.26 -8.03
CA GLU A 22 -9.85 8.14 -6.94
C GLU A 22 -10.03 7.43 -5.58
N TRP A 23 -9.17 7.75 -4.62
CA TRP A 23 -9.20 7.14 -3.29
C TRP A 23 -8.92 8.16 -2.20
N ASP A 24 -9.73 8.14 -1.15
CA ASP A 24 -9.55 9.01 0.01
C ASP A 24 -9.80 8.32 1.37
N GLY A 25 -9.74 6.99 1.37
CA GLY A 25 -10.07 6.09 2.48
C GLY A 25 -9.08 6.06 3.66
N ILE A 26 -8.08 6.96 3.70
CA ILE A 26 -7.04 6.92 4.75
C ILE A 26 -7.59 7.05 6.17
N ARG A 27 -8.75 7.69 6.32
CA ARG A 27 -9.42 7.86 7.61
C ARG A 27 -10.20 6.64 8.06
N MET A 28 -10.73 5.88 7.11
CA MET A 28 -11.57 4.70 7.33
C MET A 28 -11.54 3.87 6.05
N ASP A 29 -10.72 2.82 6.04
CA ASP A 29 -10.51 1.99 4.86
C ASP A 29 -11.41 0.76 4.92
N SER A 30 -12.44 0.73 4.07
CA SER A 30 -13.38 -0.39 4.01
C SER A 30 -12.77 -1.66 3.44
N GLU A 31 -11.67 -1.60 2.67
CA GLU A 31 -11.02 -2.79 2.11
C GLU A 31 -10.19 -3.55 3.15
N LEU A 32 -9.74 -2.84 4.18
CA LEU A 32 -9.00 -3.37 5.31
C LEU A 32 -9.85 -3.48 6.58
N TRP A 33 -11.17 -3.33 6.45
CA TRP A 33 -12.10 -3.52 7.55
C TRP A 33 -12.71 -4.92 7.49
N PHE A 34 -12.13 -5.84 8.24
CA PHE A 34 -12.59 -7.22 8.35
C PHE A 34 -13.64 -7.33 9.48
N PRO A 35 -14.85 -7.87 9.19
CA PRO A 35 -15.89 -8.03 10.20
C PRO A 35 -15.48 -8.90 11.39
N ASP A 36 -14.61 -9.88 11.15
CA ASP A 36 -14.01 -10.81 12.11
C ASP A 36 -12.64 -10.34 12.62
N GLY A 37 -12.18 -9.15 12.22
CA GLY A 37 -10.92 -8.58 12.65
C GLY A 37 -10.90 -8.29 14.15
N ASN A 38 -9.73 -8.48 14.76
CA ASN A 38 -9.50 -8.28 16.19
C ASN A 38 -8.35 -7.30 16.48
N CYS A 39 -7.82 -6.62 15.46
CA CYS A 39 -6.79 -5.58 15.60
C CYS A 39 -7.25 -4.27 14.96
N LEU A 40 -7.49 -3.27 15.81
CA LEU A 40 -7.84 -1.90 15.45
C LEU A 40 -6.55 -1.12 15.19
N VAL A 41 -6.33 -0.69 13.94
CA VAL A 41 -5.13 0.04 13.55
C VAL A 41 -5.42 1.53 13.46
N ASN A 42 -4.67 2.32 14.22
CA ASN A 42 -4.78 3.76 14.32
C ASN A 42 -3.56 4.41 13.66
N LEU A 43 -3.77 5.14 12.57
CA LEU A 43 -2.70 5.88 11.88
C LEU A 43 -2.46 7.26 12.52
N TYR A 44 -2.22 7.25 13.83
CA TYR A 44 -1.91 8.40 14.66
C TYR A 44 -1.39 7.93 16.03
N GLU A 45 -0.79 8.83 16.79
CA GLU A 45 -0.32 8.55 18.16
C GLU A 45 -1.49 8.47 19.15
N MET A 46 -1.37 7.58 20.14
CA MET A 46 -2.37 7.41 21.19
C MET A 46 -2.75 8.76 21.84
N GLY A 47 -4.05 9.03 21.95
CA GLY A 47 -4.57 10.27 22.54
C GLY A 47 -4.59 11.50 21.62
N GLN A 48 -3.94 11.46 20.44
CA GLN A 48 -3.91 12.62 19.51
C GLN A 48 -5.19 12.77 18.66
N SER A 49 -6.08 11.78 18.65
CA SER A 49 -7.27 11.79 17.79
C SER A 49 -8.44 11.06 18.44
N ARG A 50 -9.65 11.53 18.12
CA ARG A 50 -10.94 10.90 18.50
C ARG A 50 -11.64 10.25 17.32
N ARG A 51 -10.96 10.09 16.18
CA ARG A 51 -11.55 9.65 14.91
C ARG A 51 -11.84 8.14 14.86
N GLY A 52 -11.42 7.40 15.88
CA GLY A 52 -11.45 5.93 15.86
C GLY A 52 -10.35 5.36 14.98
N PRO A 53 -10.31 4.02 14.83
CA PRO A 53 -9.31 3.34 14.02
C PRO A 53 -9.51 3.59 12.52
N SER A 54 -8.40 3.58 11.80
CA SER A 54 -8.39 3.70 10.34
C SER A 54 -8.89 2.43 9.67
N PHE A 55 -8.62 1.26 10.24
CA PHE A 55 -9.09 -0.04 9.74
C PHE A 55 -8.98 -1.13 10.82
N CYS A 56 -9.57 -2.29 10.56
CA CYS A 56 -9.67 -3.41 11.50
C CYS A 56 -9.29 -4.73 10.83
N VAL A 57 -8.18 -5.35 11.24
CA VAL A 57 -7.59 -6.54 10.61
C VAL A 57 -7.43 -7.70 11.59
N ASN A 58 -7.11 -8.89 11.08
CA ASN A 58 -6.80 -10.05 11.92
C ASN A 58 -5.35 -9.95 12.43
N PHE A 59 -5.18 -9.88 13.75
CA PHE A 59 -3.87 -9.75 14.40
C PHE A 59 -2.94 -10.93 14.10
N ASP A 60 -3.50 -12.13 14.02
CA ASP A 60 -2.73 -13.37 13.81
C ASP A 60 -1.99 -13.35 12.47
N ILE A 61 -2.54 -12.68 11.44
CA ILE A 61 -1.86 -12.48 10.14
C ILE A 61 -0.58 -11.65 10.31
N LEU A 62 -0.53 -10.69 11.25
CA LEU A 62 0.69 -9.93 11.53
C LEU A 62 1.77 -10.84 12.17
N GLN A 63 1.34 -11.81 12.98
CA GLN A 63 2.25 -12.78 13.59
C GLN A 63 2.77 -13.79 12.55
N GLU A 64 1.88 -14.34 11.74
CA GLU A 64 2.22 -15.27 10.65
C GLU A 64 3.15 -14.62 9.62
N ALA A 65 2.88 -13.36 9.27
CA ALA A 65 3.73 -12.57 8.37
C ALA A 65 5.06 -12.12 8.99
N ARG A 66 5.34 -12.49 10.25
CA ARG A 66 6.56 -12.17 11.00
C ARG A 66 6.81 -10.66 11.09
N CYS A 67 5.78 -9.90 11.47
CA CYS A 67 5.85 -8.45 11.63
C CYS A 67 6.43 -8.01 12.98
N VAL A 68 7.43 -8.73 13.50
CA VAL A 68 7.96 -8.51 14.86
C VAL A 68 8.53 -7.09 15.01
N ASN A 69 9.17 -6.57 13.97
CA ASN A 69 9.74 -5.22 13.98
C ASN A 69 8.63 -4.16 14.12
N LEU A 70 7.53 -4.27 13.36
CA LEU A 70 6.35 -3.41 13.53
C LEU A 70 5.82 -3.46 14.97
N LEU A 71 5.61 -4.66 15.50
CA LEU A 71 5.01 -4.85 16.83
C LEU A 71 5.92 -4.38 17.97
N ASN A 72 7.24 -4.36 17.76
CA ASN A 72 8.21 -3.83 18.71
C ASN A 72 8.37 -2.30 18.60
N MET A 73 8.27 -1.74 17.39
CA MET A 73 8.38 -0.30 17.16
C MET A 73 7.18 0.47 17.70
N TYR A 74 6.00 -0.13 17.69
CA TYR A 74 4.75 0.54 18.01
C TYR A 74 4.02 -0.12 19.18
N GLN A 75 3.31 0.69 19.96
CA GLN A 75 2.52 0.17 21.08
C GLN A 75 1.29 -0.57 20.56
N VAL A 76 1.24 -1.85 20.93
CA VAL A 76 0.06 -2.70 20.85
C VAL A 76 -0.56 -2.79 22.24
N GLN A 77 -1.83 -2.42 22.37
CA GLN A 77 -2.60 -2.56 23.60
C GLN A 77 -3.64 -3.64 23.45
N LYS A 78 -3.75 -4.53 24.44
CA LYS A 78 -4.83 -5.51 24.50
C LYS A 78 -5.96 -4.93 25.32
N ILE A 79 -7.10 -4.70 24.69
CA ILE A 79 -8.32 -4.16 25.31
C ILE A 79 -9.34 -5.28 25.52
N TYR A 80 -10.02 -5.26 26.67
CA TYR A 80 -11.06 -6.24 26.99
C TYR A 80 -12.43 -5.59 26.90
N PHE A 81 -13.36 -6.26 26.23
CA PHE A 81 -14.74 -5.80 26.15
C PHE A 81 -15.53 -6.29 27.37
N PRO A 82 -16.31 -5.42 28.03
CA PRO A 82 -17.24 -5.87 29.06
C PRO A 82 -18.20 -6.90 28.48
N ARG A 83 -18.25 -8.08 29.09
CA ARG A 83 -19.19 -9.13 28.71
C ARG A 83 -20.56 -8.75 29.28
N GLU A 84 -21.47 -8.23 28.45
CA GLU A 84 -22.85 -8.05 28.89
C GLU A 84 -23.51 -9.43 29.04
N PRO A 85 -24.12 -9.76 30.19
CA PRO A 85 -24.84 -11.00 30.35
C PRO A 85 -26.09 -10.96 29.47
N THR A 86 -26.09 -11.70 28.35
CA THR A 86 -27.29 -11.88 27.52
C THR A 86 -28.10 -13.05 28.05
N ASP A 87 -29.41 -12.82 28.24
CA ASP A 87 -30.38 -13.80 28.78
C ASP A 87 -30.71 -14.95 27.79
N TYR A 88 -30.13 -14.90 26.59
CA TYR A 88 -30.25 -15.91 25.55
C TYR A 88 -28.86 -16.39 25.15
N GLY A 89 -28.73 -17.72 25.00
CA GLY A 89 -27.50 -18.51 24.89
C GLY A 89 -26.28 -17.82 24.27
N TYR A 90 -25.13 -18.06 24.91
CA TYR A 90 -23.79 -17.61 24.54
C TYR A 90 -23.55 -17.57 23.03
N ASP A 91 -23.42 -16.37 22.47
CA ASP A 91 -22.68 -16.20 21.22
C ASP A 91 -21.18 -16.26 21.56
N THR A 92 -20.64 -17.47 21.57
CA THR A 92 -19.22 -17.75 21.87
C THR A 92 -18.27 -17.31 20.76
N SER A 93 -18.74 -16.64 19.69
CA SER A 93 -17.94 -16.38 18.49
C SER A 93 -17.09 -15.11 18.55
N ARG A 94 -17.45 -14.12 19.39
CA ARG A 94 -16.68 -12.87 19.50
C ARG A 94 -15.63 -12.97 20.61
N SER A 95 -14.38 -12.72 20.25
CA SER A 95 -13.28 -12.58 21.20
C SER A 95 -13.63 -11.53 22.26
N ASP A 96 -13.46 -11.89 23.54
CA ASP A 96 -13.66 -10.98 24.69
C ASP A 96 -12.63 -9.82 24.71
N PHE A 97 -11.71 -9.78 23.74
CA PHE A 97 -10.66 -8.78 23.62
C PHE A 97 -10.36 -8.40 22.16
N ALA A 98 -9.75 -7.23 21.98
CA ALA A 98 -9.13 -6.79 20.73
C ALA A 98 -7.73 -6.21 21.01
N PHE A 99 -6.95 -6.01 19.96
CA PHE A 99 -5.69 -5.29 19.97
C PHE A 99 -5.90 -3.89 19.39
N GLU A 100 -5.31 -2.87 19.99
CA GLU A 100 -5.18 -1.53 19.42
C GLU A 100 -3.71 -1.29 19.07
N LEU A 101 -3.43 -1.00 17.79
CA LEU A 101 -2.10 -0.71 17.28
C LEU A 101 -2.03 0.76 16.82
N TYR A 102 -1.16 1.55 17.42
CA TYR A 102 -0.98 2.97 17.10
C TYR A 102 0.31 3.20 16.30
N ILE A 103 0.19 3.69 15.06
CA ILE A 103 1.31 3.92 14.14
C ILE A 103 1.34 5.39 13.72
N PRO A 104 2.00 6.28 14.49
CA PRO A 104 2.19 7.67 14.10
C PRO A 104 3.20 7.81 12.95
N ALA A 105 3.11 8.92 12.23
CA ALA A 105 4.23 9.39 11.41
C ALA A 105 5.34 9.96 12.31
N PRO A 106 6.62 9.85 11.91
CA PRO A 106 7.73 10.54 12.57
C PRO A 106 7.46 12.05 12.75
N ALA A 107 7.87 12.60 13.89
CA ALA A 107 7.49 13.95 14.32
C ALA A 107 8.14 15.09 13.50
N ASP A 108 9.23 14.79 12.80
CA ASP A 108 10.01 15.71 11.97
C ASP A 108 9.46 15.82 10.54
N MET A 109 8.50 14.98 10.15
CA MET A 109 7.92 15.00 8.82
C MET A 109 6.96 16.17 8.59
N SER A 110 7.02 16.75 7.39
CA SER A 110 5.99 17.66 6.90
C SER A 110 4.63 16.95 6.78
N LYS A 111 3.55 17.72 6.64
CA LYS A 111 2.20 17.16 6.46
C LYS A 111 2.08 16.23 5.26
N VAL A 112 2.83 16.52 4.18
CA VAL A 112 2.80 15.71 2.95
C VAL A 112 3.57 14.40 3.16
N GLU A 113 4.73 14.47 3.81
CA GLU A 113 5.53 13.28 4.14
C GLU A 113 4.80 12.38 5.13
N ALA A 114 4.17 12.95 6.16
CA ALA A 114 3.34 12.19 7.11
C ALA A 114 2.14 11.53 6.41
N PHE A 115 1.52 12.21 5.45
CA PHE A 115 0.45 11.62 4.65
C PHE A 115 0.95 10.44 3.80
N ASN A 116 2.08 10.59 3.11
CA ASN A 116 2.68 9.52 2.33
C ASN A 116 3.12 8.35 3.23
N TRP A 117 3.72 8.63 4.38
CA TRP A 117 4.06 7.64 5.41
C TRP A 117 2.86 6.74 5.77
N HIS A 118 1.70 7.35 5.98
CA HIS A 118 0.47 6.63 6.30
C HIS A 118 -0.10 5.88 5.08
N LEU A 119 0.01 6.42 3.86
CA LEU A 119 -0.35 5.68 2.63
C LEU A 119 0.52 4.43 2.47
N THR A 120 1.84 4.54 2.60
CA THR A 120 2.76 3.40 2.53
C THR A 120 2.45 2.39 3.64
N THR A 121 2.17 2.86 4.86
CA THR A 121 1.77 2.00 5.99
C THR A 121 0.48 1.24 5.65
N ARG A 122 -0.54 1.91 5.10
CA ARG A 122 -1.77 1.26 4.64
C ARG A 122 -1.48 0.22 3.57
N ASN A 123 -0.63 0.53 2.59
CA ASN A 123 -0.27 -0.40 1.52
C ASN A 123 0.47 -1.64 2.03
N PHE A 124 1.23 -1.52 3.11
CA PHE A 124 1.81 -2.68 3.78
C PHE A 124 0.72 -3.63 4.31
N PHE A 125 -0.33 -3.13 4.95
CA PHE A 125 -1.47 -3.97 5.32
C PHE A 125 -2.20 -4.49 4.08
N ALA A 126 -2.38 -3.66 3.04
CA ALA A 126 -2.98 -4.11 1.79
C ALA A 126 -2.21 -5.31 1.18
N PHE A 127 -0.88 -5.28 1.19
CA PHE A 127 -0.03 -6.40 0.80
C PHE A 127 -0.33 -7.67 1.62
N LEU A 128 -0.33 -7.57 2.96
CA LEU A 128 -0.58 -8.72 3.84
C LEU A 128 -1.94 -9.37 3.61
N PHE A 129 -2.94 -8.57 3.25
CA PHE A 129 -4.33 -9.00 3.10
C PHE A 129 -4.78 -9.15 1.63
N GLY A 130 -3.86 -9.07 0.67
CA GLY A 130 -4.17 -9.21 -0.76
C GLY A 130 -5.17 -8.15 -1.27
N ARG A 131 -5.05 -6.90 -0.80
CA ARG A 131 -5.91 -5.77 -1.19
C ARG A 131 -5.19 -4.83 -2.15
N PRO A 132 -5.91 -4.15 -3.06
CA PRO A 132 -5.35 -3.19 -4.01
C PRO A 132 -4.48 -2.10 -3.38
N LEU A 133 -3.41 -1.69 -4.04
CA LEU A 133 -2.55 -0.58 -3.65
C LEU A 133 -3.19 0.78 -3.94
N VAL A 134 -2.78 1.79 -3.16
CA VAL A 134 -3.17 3.18 -3.36
C VAL A 134 -1.96 4.11 -3.36
N GLY A 135 -2.01 5.21 -4.09
CA GLY A 135 -0.89 6.14 -4.16
C GLY A 135 -1.09 7.20 -5.24
N ILE A 136 -0.12 8.10 -5.38
CA ILE A 136 -0.12 9.11 -6.45
C ILE A 136 0.46 8.49 -7.73
N GLN A 137 1.59 7.79 -7.59
CA GLN A 137 2.29 7.06 -8.63
C GLN A 137 2.56 5.64 -8.14
N LEU A 138 2.19 4.64 -8.94
CA LEU A 138 2.33 3.24 -8.63
C LEU A 138 3.81 2.86 -8.53
N GLY A 139 4.68 3.31 -9.44
CA GLY A 139 6.11 2.96 -9.40
C GLY A 139 6.77 3.36 -8.09
N LYS A 140 6.55 4.61 -7.64
CA LYS A 140 7.01 5.09 -6.33
C LYS A 140 6.37 4.31 -5.18
N THR A 141 5.07 4.01 -5.27
CA THR A 141 4.34 3.20 -4.27
C THR A 141 4.98 1.82 -4.10
N LEU A 142 5.43 1.18 -5.17
CA LEU A 142 6.08 -0.14 -5.13
C LEU A 142 7.42 -0.09 -4.40
N VAL A 143 8.23 0.94 -4.66
CA VAL A 143 9.52 1.15 -3.98
C VAL A 143 9.30 1.39 -2.48
N GLU A 144 8.42 2.33 -2.13
CA GLU A 144 8.13 2.64 -0.73
C GLU A 144 7.54 1.42 0.01
N LEU A 145 6.72 0.60 -0.66
CA LEU A 145 6.20 -0.64 -0.09
C LEU A 145 7.31 -1.66 0.17
N GLN A 146 8.24 -1.86 -0.76
CA GLN A 146 9.38 -2.76 -0.58
C GLN A 146 10.26 -2.34 0.61
N GLU A 147 10.52 -1.04 0.76
CA GLU A 147 11.26 -0.49 1.92
C GLU A 147 10.46 -0.67 3.21
N ARG A 148 9.15 -0.45 3.18
CA ARG A 148 8.26 -0.68 4.34
C ARG A 148 8.25 -2.13 4.78
N LEU A 149 8.24 -3.07 3.84
CA LEU A 149 8.31 -4.51 4.13
C LEU A 149 9.61 -4.88 4.83
N GLN A 150 10.74 -4.30 4.42
CA GLN A 150 12.04 -4.50 5.07
C GLN A 150 12.06 -3.90 6.48
N LEU A 151 11.41 -2.75 6.69
CA LEU A 151 11.33 -2.10 7.99
C LEU A 151 10.46 -2.88 8.99
N PHE A 152 9.27 -3.34 8.57
CA PHE A 152 8.25 -3.87 9.47
C PHE A 152 8.33 -5.37 9.71
N ARG A 153 8.94 -6.13 8.80
CA ARG A 153 9.09 -7.59 8.93
C ARG A 153 10.43 -7.96 9.52
N SER A 154 10.50 -9.13 10.14
CA SER A 154 11.73 -9.68 10.72
C SER A 154 12.82 -9.89 9.67
N GLU A 155 14.08 -9.83 10.12
CA GLU A 155 15.22 -10.22 9.31
C GLU A 155 15.09 -11.69 8.84
N GLY A 156 15.59 -11.98 7.63
CA GLY A 156 15.53 -13.31 7.02
C GLY A 156 14.21 -13.63 6.30
N VAL A 157 13.20 -12.76 6.38
CA VAL A 157 12.00 -12.88 5.54
C VAL A 157 12.32 -12.40 4.12
N ASN A 158 11.99 -13.20 3.11
CA ASN A 158 12.18 -12.83 1.72
C ASN A 158 11.04 -11.92 1.23
N SER A 159 10.98 -10.71 1.79
CA SER A 159 9.97 -9.70 1.45
C SER A 159 9.92 -9.37 -0.04
N HIS A 160 11.06 -9.47 -0.74
CA HIS A 160 11.13 -9.20 -2.17
C HIS A 160 10.37 -10.26 -2.99
N ALA A 161 10.65 -11.55 -2.75
CA ALA A 161 9.96 -12.63 -3.47
C ALA A 161 8.46 -12.62 -3.20
N GLU A 162 8.05 -12.42 -1.94
CA GLU A 162 6.62 -12.33 -1.59
C GLU A 162 5.95 -11.10 -2.21
N LEU A 163 6.65 -9.95 -2.29
CA LEU A 163 6.14 -8.78 -3.00
C LEU A 163 5.93 -9.11 -4.49
N MET A 164 6.89 -9.74 -5.16
CA MET A 164 6.73 -10.14 -6.56
C MET A 164 5.54 -11.08 -6.78
N MET A 165 5.33 -12.06 -5.89
CA MET A 165 4.15 -12.94 -5.93
C MET A 165 2.84 -12.17 -5.73
N TYR A 166 2.82 -11.21 -4.80
CA TYR A 166 1.67 -10.34 -4.62
C TYR A 166 1.41 -9.47 -5.86
N LEU A 167 2.45 -8.90 -6.47
CA LEU A 167 2.30 -8.07 -7.67
C LEU A 167 1.73 -8.85 -8.85
N ASP A 168 2.22 -10.07 -9.04
CA ASP A 168 1.68 -11.00 -10.04
C ASP A 168 0.21 -11.37 -9.74
N GLY A 169 -0.08 -11.85 -8.53
CA GLY A 169 -1.42 -12.27 -8.10
C GLY A 169 -2.46 -11.14 -8.02
N MET A 170 -2.01 -9.88 -7.97
CA MET A 170 -2.86 -8.70 -8.06
C MET A 170 -2.98 -8.15 -9.49
N GLY A 171 -2.24 -8.72 -10.45
CA GLY A 171 -2.28 -8.33 -11.86
C GLY A 171 -1.44 -7.10 -12.21
N TYR A 172 -0.59 -6.61 -11.30
CA TYR A 172 0.28 -5.46 -11.56
C TYR A 172 1.40 -5.78 -12.56
N LEU A 173 1.73 -7.07 -12.75
CA LEU A 173 2.68 -7.52 -13.76
C LEU A 173 2.02 -7.82 -15.13
N ASN A 174 0.71 -7.58 -15.27
CA ASN A 174 0.03 -7.68 -16.56
C ASN A 174 0.06 -6.33 -17.30
N PHE A 175 1.09 -6.14 -18.12
CA PHE A 175 1.37 -4.89 -18.81
C PHE A 175 0.53 -4.67 -20.09
N ALA A 176 -0.16 -5.71 -20.57
CA ALA A 176 -0.85 -5.67 -21.87
C ALA A 176 -1.88 -4.52 -21.91
N HIS A 177 -1.66 -3.53 -22.76
CA HIS A 177 -2.47 -2.32 -22.88
C HIS A 177 -2.59 -1.43 -21.63
N CYS A 178 -1.67 -1.53 -20.67
CA CYS A 178 -1.67 -0.67 -19.48
C CYS A 178 -0.30 0.00 -19.30
N THR A 179 -0.22 1.26 -19.71
CA THR A 179 0.98 2.09 -19.61
C THR A 179 1.41 2.33 -18.17
N ASP A 180 0.45 2.57 -17.28
CA ASP A 180 0.72 2.82 -15.85
C ASP A 180 1.46 1.63 -15.22
N TYR A 181 1.03 0.39 -15.51
CA TYR A 181 1.66 -0.79 -14.91
C TYR A 181 3.03 -1.07 -15.53
N ALA A 182 3.16 -0.94 -16.85
CA ALA A 182 4.44 -1.12 -17.52
C ALA A 182 5.50 -0.11 -17.02
N LEU A 183 5.14 1.17 -16.95
CA LEU A 183 6.04 2.23 -16.47
C LEU A 183 6.37 2.08 -14.98
N ALA A 184 5.37 1.76 -14.16
CA ALA A 184 5.57 1.53 -12.72
C ALA A 184 6.49 0.33 -12.44
N ALA A 185 6.27 -0.79 -13.14
CA ALA A 185 7.11 -1.97 -13.02
C ALA A 185 8.52 -1.73 -13.57
N LEU A 186 8.65 -0.97 -14.67
CA LEU A 186 9.95 -0.57 -15.21
C LEU A 186 10.75 0.25 -14.21
N TYR A 187 10.12 1.26 -13.59
CA TYR A 187 10.75 2.08 -12.54
C TYR A 187 11.17 1.23 -11.33
N TYR A 188 10.28 0.36 -10.85
CA TYR A 188 10.59 -0.53 -9.73
C TYR A 188 11.73 -1.50 -10.05
N ALA A 189 11.70 -2.12 -11.23
CA ALA A 189 12.73 -3.04 -11.70
C ALA A 189 14.07 -2.36 -11.91
N GLU A 190 14.08 -1.11 -12.35
CA GLU A 190 15.30 -0.30 -12.45
C GLU A 190 15.88 0.00 -11.07
N TYR A 191 15.06 0.45 -10.12
CA TYR A 191 15.49 0.79 -8.76
C TYR A 191 16.15 -0.41 -8.05
N TYR A 192 15.56 -1.61 -8.17
CA TYR A 192 16.08 -2.83 -7.56
C TYR A 192 16.93 -3.71 -8.48
N ARG A 193 17.20 -3.27 -9.73
CA ARG A 193 17.99 -3.97 -10.75
C ARG A 193 17.49 -5.39 -11.07
N ILE A 194 16.19 -5.54 -11.31
CA ILE A 194 15.52 -6.80 -11.61
C ILE A 194 15.45 -7.01 -13.13
N ALA A 195 16.44 -7.68 -13.71
CA ALA A 195 16.62 -7.75 -15.17
C ALA A 195 15.42 -8.32 -15.94
N GLU A 196 14.79 -9.39 -15.44
CA GLU A 196 13.65 -10.03 -16.12
C GLU A 196 12.43 -9.11 -16.17
N CYS A 197 12.05 -8.56 -15.01
CA CYS A 197 10.94 -7.61 -14.90
C CYS A 197 11.21 -6.34 -15.72
N TRP A 198 12.45 -5.85 -15.70
CA TRP A 198 12.86 -4.69 -16.51
C TRP A 198 12.68 -4.96 -18.01
N THR A 199 13.13 -6.11 -18.49
CA THR A 199 13.08 -6.46 -19.93
C THR A 199 11.65 -6.54 -20.44
N ASP A 200 10.77 -7.21 -19.68
CA ASP A 200 9.37 -7.37 -20.05
C ASP A 200 8.62 -6.03 -20.01
N ALA A 201 8.76 -5.29 -18.91
CA ALA A 201 8.15 -3.97 -18.75
C ALA A 201 8.64 -2.97 -19.82
N TYR A 202 9.93 -3.01 -20.17
CA TYR A 202 10.52 -2.17 -21.22
C TYR A 202 9.95 -2.50 -22.59
N ALA A 203 9.88 -3.77 -22.98
CA ALA A 203 9.31 -4.20 -24.26
C ALA A 203 7.86 -3.73 -24.42
N HIS A 204 7.07 -3.83 -23.34
CA HIS A 204 5.71 -3.31 -23.29
C HIS A 204 5.65 -1.78 -23.39
N CYS A 205 6.56 -1.06 -22.73
CA CYS A 205 6.64 0.40 -22.86
C CYS A 205 6.93 0.81 -24.31
N VAL A 206 7.93 0.19 -24.96
CA VAL A 206 8.26 0.46 -26.38
C VAL A 206 7.06 0.17 -27.29
N GLY A 207 6.36 -0.93 -27.09
CA GLY A 207 5.16 -1.27 -27.85
C GLY A 207 3.97 -0.33 -27.62
N MET A 208 4.04 0.54 -26.62
CA MET A 208 3.01 1.52 -26.25
C MET A 208 3.54 2.96 -26.27
N ASN A 209 4.66 3.21 -26.98
CA ASN A 209 5.39 4.47 -26.95
C ASN A 209 4.50 5.71 -27.21
N ASP A 210 3.55 5.56 -28.14
CA ASP A 210 2.59 6.58 -28.59
C ASP A 210 1.63 7.08 -27.50
N ARG A 211 1.56 6.42 -26.34
CA ARG A 211 0.67 6.79 -25.23
C ARG A 211 1.35 6.90 -23.87
N LEU A 212 2.67 6.68 -23.79
CA LEU A 212 3.39 6.73 -22.50
C LEU A 212 3.29 8.10 -21.83
N TYR A 213 3.36 9.18 -22.60
CA TYR A 213 3.29 10.56 -22.10
C TYR A 213 1.95 10.93 -21.45
N LEU A 214 0.90 10.12 -21.65
CA LEU A 214 -0.40 10.30 -21.01
C LEU A 214 -0.41 9.77 -19.57
N SER A 215 0.56 8.95 -19.19
CA SER A 215 0.68 8.36 -17.86
C SER A 215 1.42 9.29 -16.91
N LEU A 216 0.94 9.39 -15.67
CA LEU A 216 1.66 10.06 -14.59
C LEU A 216 2.92 9.30 -14.16
N GLU A 217 3.05 8.03 -14.51
CA GLU A 217 4.25 7.21 -14.22
C GLU A 217 5.43 7.59 -15.11
N PHE A 218 5.18 8.28 -16.24
CA PHE A 218 6.22 8.63 -17.20
C PHE A 218 7.30 9.56 -16.60
N SER A 219 6.90 10.44 -15.67
CA SER A 219 7.80 11.42 -15.04
C SER A 219 8.70 10.85 -13.94
N VAL A 220 8.60 9.55 -13.63
CA VAL A 220 9.25 8.96 -12.45
C VAL A 220 10.64 8.39 -12.76
N SER A 221 10.93 8.03 -14.02
CA SER A 221 12.27 7.54 -14.40
C SER A 221 13.03 8.54 -15.27
N LEU A 222 14.16 9.01 -14.72
CA LEU A 222 15.14 9.87 -15.40
C LEU A 222 15.79 9.18 -16.61
N ILE A 223 15.77 7.85 -16.66
CA ILE A 223 16.33 7.05 -17.75
C ILE A 223 15.27 6.78 -18.83
N ILE A 224 13.98 6.70 -18.49
CA ILE A 224 12.87 6.61 -19.45
C ILE A 224 12.87 7.82 -20.39
N GLU A 225 13.06 9.04 -19.85
CA GLU A 225 13.22 10.24 -20.70
C GLU A 225 14.41 10.10 -21.64
N SER A 226 15.55 9.60 -21.14
CA SER A 226 16.80 9.47 -21.90
C SER A 226 16.74 8.40 -23.00
N LEU A 227 16.13 7.23 -22.72
CA LEU A 227 16.07 6.09 -23.65
C LEU A 227 14.91 6.20 -24.64
N LEU A 228 13.79 6.81 -24.25
CA LEU A 228 12.64 6.99 -25.15
C LEU A 228 12.73 8.27 -25.98
N HIS A 229 13.52 9.29 -25.59
CA HIS A 229 13.81 10.43 -26.47
C HIS A 229 14.46 10.00 -27.80
N PHE A 230 15.18 8.87 -27.84
CA PHE A 230 15.73 8.33 -29.08
C PHE A 230 14.69 7.62 -29.97
N LEU A 231 13.49 7.35 -29.45
CA LEU A 231 12.39 6.66 -30.16
C LEU A 231 11.22 7.60 -30.52
N ILE A 232 11.19 8.81 -29.97
CA ILE A 232 10.23 9.85 -30.35
C ILE A 232 10.87 10.68 -31.48
N PRO A 233 10.38 10.61 -32.74
CA PRO A 233 10.88 11.49 -33.78
C PRO A 233 10.59 12.95 -33.38
N PRO A 234 11.51 13.89 -33.63
CA PRO A 234 11.24 15.30 -33.38
C PRO A 234 10.04 15.74 -34.22
N VAL A 235 9.09 16.44 -33.57
CA VAL A 235 8.00 17.15 -34.26
C VAL A 235 8.56 18.32 -35.04
#